data_AF-A0A3C1S589-F1
#
_entry.id   AF-A0A3C1S589-F1
#
_cell.length_a   1.000
_cell.length_b   1.000
_cell.length_c   1.000
_cell.angle_alpha   90.00
_cell.angle_beta   90.00
_cell.angle_gamma   90.00
#
_symmetry.space_group_name_H-M   'P 1'
#
loop_
_entity.id
_entity.type
_entity.pdbx_description
1 polymer ?
#
loop_
_entity_poly.entity_id
_entity_poly.type
_entity_poly.pdbx_seq_one_letter_code
_entity_poly.pdbx_strand_id
1 'polypeptide(L)'
;MNMLVRSFADPENVRDFSKVIVAMIDITERKQIENALKESEERFRLFMENSPSPAWMKDEQGHAVYMNRACEKVLGLEIDQYLGKTDADIYPPEIAKKFRENDLKVLESNQAVETVEESLTMDGRIVFGWVFKFPFTDMHGKRFVGGMG
;
A
#
# COMPACT_ATOMS: atom_id res chain seq x y z
N MET A 1 -28.56 5.13 17.70
CA MET A 1 -28.92 3.76 18.15
C MET A 1 -30.45 3.67 18.22
N ASN A 2 -31.11 3.26 17.12
CA ASN A 2 -32.55 3.04 17.10
C ASN A 2 -32.79 1.53 17.08
N MET A 3 -33.22 0.97 18.21
CA MET A 3 -33.61 -0.42 18.33
C MET A 3 -35.11 -0.52 18.09
N LEU A 4 -35.53 -1.17 17.00
CA LEU A 4 -36.94 -1.45 16.74
C LEU A 4 -37.21 -2.91 17.10
N VAL A 5 -37.91 -3.14 18.22
CA VAL A 5 -38.36 -4.49 18.62
C VAL A 5 -39.82 -4.63 18.22
N ARG A 6 -40.15 -5.61 17.37
CA ARG A 6 -41.53 -5.97 17.03
C ARG A 6 -41.79 -7.43 17.38
N SER A 7 -42.82 -7.68 18.21
CA SER A 7 -43.35 -9.02 18.45
C SER A 7 -44.54 -9.27 17.53
N PHE A 8 -44.53 -10.37 16.79
CA PHE A 8 -45.70 -10.84 16.04
C PHE A 8 -46.36 -11.96 16.86
N ALA A 9 -47.66 -11.82 17.14
CA ALA A 9 -48.48 -12.86 17.75
C ALA A 9 -49.60 -13.21 16.77
N ASP A 10 -49.77 -14.50 16.49
CA ASP A 10 -50.86 -15.04 15.67
C ASP A 10 -52.12 -15.20 16.55
N PRO A 11 -53.26 -14.55 16.22
CA PRO A 11 -54.43 -14.53 17.12
C PRO A 11 -55.15 -15.89 17.27
N GLU A 12 -54.94 -16.87 16.39
CA GLU A 12 -55.84 -18.03 16.28
C GLU A 12 -55.30 -19.37 16.82
N ASN A 13 -54.08 -19.45 17.36
CA ASN A 13 -53.53 -20.75 17.81
C ASN A 13 -52.91 -20.70 19.23
N VAL A 14 -53.68 -21.14 20.23
CA VAL A 14 -53.38 -20.95 21.68
C VAL A 14 -52.47 -22.04 22.28
N ARG A 15 -51.78 -22.87 21.48
CA ARG A 15 -50.87 -23.88 22.01
C ARG A 15 -49.54 -23.89 21.24
N ASP A 16 -48.51 -23.40 21.95
CA ASP A 16 -47.08 -23.39 21.62
C ASP A 16 -46.58 -22.17 20.82
N PHE A 17 -46.31 -21.06 21.52
CA PHE A 17 -45.65 -19.87 20.95
C PHE A 17 -44.15 -19.90 21.25
N SER A 18 -43.35 -20.31 20.27
CA SER A 18 -41.93 -19.93 20.22
C SER A 18 -41.84 -18.43 19.86
N LYS A 19 -41.55 -17.58 20.86
CA LYS A 19 -41.36 -16.14 20.64
C LYS A 19 -40.05 -15.90 19.89
N VAL A 20 -40.13 -15.32 18.68
CA VAL A 20 -38.96 -14.88 17.91
C VAL A 20 -38.72 -13.40 18.21
N ILE A 21 -37.52 -13.06 18.68
CA ILE A 21 -37.06 -11.68 18.79
C ILE A 21 -36.12 -11.41 17.61
N VAL A 22 -36.46 -10.40 16.80
CA VAL A 22 -35.59 -9.93 15.70
C VAL A 22 -35.02 -8.57 16.09
N ALA A 23 -33.70 -8.46 16.10
CA ALA A 23 -32.99 -7.20 16.21
C ALA A 23 -32.41 -6.86 14.83
N MET A 24 -32.75 -5.66 14.33
CA MET A 24 -32.17 -5.12 13.09
C MET A 24 -31.26 -3.96 13.47
N ILE A 25 -30.02 -4.01 12.99
CA ILE A 25 -29.03 -2.94 13.15
C ILE A 25 -28.82 -2.33 11.77
N ASP A 26 -29.06 -1.03 11.65
CA ASP A 26 -28.69 -0.30 10.45
C ASP A 26 -27.17 -0.18 10.39
N ILE A 27 -26.58 -0.78 9.37
CA ILE A 27 -25.14 -0.78 9.08
C ILE A 27 -24.83 -0.05 7.78
N THR A 28 -25.78 0.71 7.23
CA THR A 28 -25.68 1.34 5.90
C THR A 28 -24.46 2.25 5.81
N GLU A 29 -24.29 3.15 6.77
CA GLU A 29 -23.17 4.10 6.81
C GLU A 29 -21.82 3.38 6.88
N ARG A 30 -21.69 2.40 7.79
CA ARG A 30 -20.48 1.58 7.91
C ARG A 30 -20.16 0.87 6.59
N LYS A 31 -21.17 0.30 5.93
CA LYS A 31 -20.99 -0.40 4.64
C LYS A 31 -20.57 0.54 3.52
N GLN A 32 -21.10 1.76 3.50
CA GLN A 32 -20.70 2.78 2.52
C GLN A 32 -19.23 3.17 2.70
N ILE A 33 -18.78 3.39 3.94
CA ILE A 33 -17.38 3.72 4.24
C ILE A 33 -16.45 2.55 3.88
N GLU A 34 -16.79 1.32 4.27
CA GLU A 34 -16.02 0.11 3.93
C GLU A 34 -15.88 -0.05 2.40
N ASN A 35 -16.96 0.17 1.65
CA ASN A 35 -16.94 0.07 0.19
C ASN A 35 -16.12 1.19 -0.45
N ALA A 36 -16.26 2.43 0.01
CA ALA A 36 -15.49 3.57 -0.52
C ALA A 36 -13.98 3.38 -0.31
N LEU A 37 -13.56 2.88 0.86
CA LEU A 37 -12.17 2.55 1.12
C LEU A 37 -11.68 1.45 0.16
N LYS A 38 -12.43 0.34 0.06
CA LYS A 38 -12.08 -0.78 -0.83
C LYS A 38 -11.98 -0.34 -2.30
N GLU A 39 -12.88 0.51 -2.77
CA GLU A 39 -12.84 1.05 -4.13
C GLU A 39 -11.62 1.94 -4.36
N SER A 40 -11.23 2.75 -3.38
CA SER A 40 -10.02 3.59 -3.46
C SER A 40 -8.75 2.74 -3.49
N GLU A 41 -8.64 1.74 -2.61
CA GLU A 41 -7.51 0.81 -2.56
C GLU A 41 -7.37 0.03 -3.85
N GLU A 42 -8.48 -0.51 -4.37
CA GLU A 42 -8.48 -1.26 -5.62
C GLU A 42 -8.12 -0.39 -6.82
N ARG A 43 -8.59 0.86 -6.87
CA ARG A 43 -8.23 1.81 -7.92
C ARG A 43 -6.73 2.12 -7.90
N PHE A 44 -6.17 2.39 -6.73
CA PHE A 44 -4.73 2.63 -6.57
C PHE A 44 -3.93 1.39 -6.98
N ARG A 45 -4.30 0.22 -6.47
CA ARG A 45 -3.65 -1.06 -6.79
C ARG A 45 -3.65 -1.32 -8.30
N LEU A 46 -4.82 -1.25 -8.95
CA LEU A 46 -4.93 -1.48 -10.39
C LEU A 46 -4.14 -0.46 -11.22
N PHE A 47 -4.15 0.81 -10.83
CA PHE A 47 -3.39 1.85 -11.53
C PHE A 47 -1.88 1.56 -11.48
N MET A 48 -1.35 1.27 -10.29
CA MET A 48 0.09 1.06 -10.13
C MET A 48 0.57 -0.30 -10.66
N GLU A 49 -0.22 -1.36 -10.51
CA GLU A 49 0.09 -2.71 -11.04
C GLU A 49 0.16 -2.75 -12.57
N ASN A 50 -0.66 -1.93 -13.23
CA ASN A 50 -0.68 -1.85 -14.70
C ASN A 50 0.18 -0.70 -15.25
N SER A 51 0.73 0.16 -14.40
CA SER A 51 1.67 1.20 -14.82
C SER A 51 2.94 0.56 -15.41
N PRO A 52 3.44 1.05 -16.56
CA PRO A 52 4.68 0.56 -17.14
C PRO A 52 5.93 1.12 -16.44
N SER A 53 5.79 2.17 -15.63
CA SER A 53 6.91 2.81 -14.92
C SER A 53 7.17 2.11 -13.59
N PRO A 54 8.42 1.69 -13.30
CA PRO A 54 8.84 1.24 -11.99
C PRO A 54 8.47 2.25 -10.92
N ALA A 55 7.84 1.80 -9.85
CA ALA A 55 7.50 2.63 -8.71
C ALA A 55 7.64 1.87 -7.39
N TRP A 56 8.21 2.53 -6.40
CA TRP A 56 8.49 1.96 -5.09
C TRP A 56 8.39 3.01 -3.99
N MET A 57 8.22 2.54 -2.76
CA MET A 57 8.25 3.39 -1.57
C MET A 57 9.08 2.72 -0.48
N LYS A 58 9.83 3.52 0.27
CA LYS A 58 10.54 3.09 1.47
C LYS A 58 10.16 3.96 2.65
N ASP A 59 10.19 3.40 3.85
CA ASP A 59 10.12 4.21 5.05
C ASP A 59 11.42 4.96 5.34
N GLU A 60 11.38 5.84 6.33
CA GLU A 60 12.52 6.65 6.75
C GLU A 60 13.77 5.83 7.10
N GLN A 61 13.59 4.59 7.58
CA GLN A 61 14.69 3.67 7.90
C GLN A 61 15.24 2.97 6.64
N GLY A 62 14.58 3.09 5.50
CA GLY A 62 14.97 2.51 4.22
C GLY A 62 14.34 1.15 3.93
N HIS A 63 13.38 0.69 4.75
CA HIS A 63 12.68 -0.56 4.47
C HIS A 63 11.66 -0.34 3.35
N ALA A 64 11.67 -1.21 2.35
CA ALA A 64 10.68 -1.17 1.28
C ALA A 64 9.28 -1.46 1.84
N VAL A 65 8.34 -0.55 1.60
CA VAL A 65 6.93 -0.70 2.02
C VAL A 65 5.98 -0.89 0.83
N TYR A 66 6.46 -0.60 -0.38
CA TYR A 66 5.71 -0.77 -1.61
C TYR A 66 6.65 -0.95 -2.80
N MET A 67 6.24 -1.78 -3.75
CA MET A 67 6.84 -1.89 -5.08
C MET A 67 5.77 -2.37 -6.06
N ASN A 68 5.72 -1.81 -7.26
CA ASN A 68 4.80 -2.27 -8.29
C ASN A 68 5.41 -3.36 -9.18
N ARG A 69 4.56 -4.00 -10.00
CA ARG A 69 4.97 -5.06 -10.93
C ARG A 69 5.97 -4.61 -12.01
N ALA A 70 6.03 -3.32 -12.33
CA ALA A 70 7.02 -2.83 -13.30
C ALA A 70 8.45 -2.93 -12.76
N CYS A 71 8.66 -2.64 -11.47
CA CYS A 71 9.96 -2.86 -10.83
C CYS A 71 10.39 -4.33 -10.92
N GLU A 72 9.49 -5.27 -10.61
CA GLU A 72 9.79 -6.70 -10.68
C GLU A 72 10.25 -7.12 -12.09
N LYS A 73 9.58 -6.63 -13.14
CA LYS A 73 9.96 -6.92 -14.53
C LYS A 73 11.31 -6.33 -14.93
N VAL A 74 11.64 -5.12 -14.45
CA VAL A 74 12.88 -4.42 -14.81
C VAL A 74 14.07 -4.96 -14.02
N LEU A 75 13.90 -5.17 -12.72
CA LEU A 75 14.96 -5.57 -11.79
C LEU A 75 15.13 -7.09 -11.69
N GLY A 76 14.10 -7.85 -12.07
CA GLY A 76 14.05 -9.31 -11.86
C GLY A 76 13.91 -9.68 -10.39
N LEU A 77 13.46 -8.75 -9.53
CA LEU A 77 13.30 -8.91 -8.09
C LEU A 77 11.82 -9.08 -7.75
N GLU A 78 11.48 -10.24 -7.20
CA GLU A 78 10.11 -10.53 -6.74
C GLU A 78 9.72 -9.59 -5.59
N ILE A 79 8.47 -9.13 -5.59
CA ILE A 79 7.97 -8.17 -4.59
C ILE A 79 8.15 -8.70 -3.17
N ASP A 80 7.83 -9.98 -2.93
CA ASP A 80 7.93 -10.61 -1.62
C ASP A 80 9.38 -10.74 -1.13
N GLN A 81 10.35 -10.71 -2.04
CA GLN A 81 11.77 -10.73 -1.69
C GLN A 81 12.28 -9.34 -1.31
N TYR A 82 11.58 -8.26 -1.69
CA TYR A 82 11.99 -6.88 -1.44
C TYR A 82 11.26 -6.25 -0.25
N LEU A 83 9.97 -6.53 -0.09
CA LEU A 83 9.16 -5.90 0.97
C LEU A 83 9.74 -6.17 2.36
N GLY A 84 9.79 -5.12 3.17
CA GLY A 84 10.34 -5.12 4.53
C GLY A 84 11.86 -5.14 4.61
N LYS A 85 12.59 -5.23 3.49
CA LYS A 85 14.06 -5.20 3.46
C LYS A 85 14.61 -3.84 3.09
N THR A 86 15.86 -3.61 3.42
CA THR A 86 16.64 -2.46 2.97
C THR A 86 17.39 -2.79 1.68
N ASP A 87 17.87 -1.77 0.96
CA ASP A 87 18.71 -2.01 -0.23
C ASP A 87 19.97 -2.82 0.11
N ALA A 88 20.49 -2.70 1.33
CA ALA A 88 21.70 -3.41 1.78
C ALA A 88 21.48 -4.92 1.95
N ASP A 89 20.23 -5.36 2.10
CA ASP A 89 19.88 -6.78 2.16
C ASP A 89 19.80 -7.43 0.76
N ILE A 90 19.76 -6.61 -0.29
CA ILE A 90 19.47 -7.03 -1.67
C ILE A 90 20.65 -6.77 -2.60
N TYR A 91 21.26 -5.60 -2.50
CA TYR A 91 22.26 -5.12 -3.43
C TYR A 91 23.66 -5.13 -2.82
N PRO A 92 24.72 -5.18 -3.66
CA PRO A 92 26.09 -4.98 -3.20
C PRO A 92 26.25 -3.67 -2.41
N PRO A 93 27.15 -3.63 -1.41
CA PRO A 93 27.27 -2.49 -0.49
C PRO A 93 27.41 -1.13 -1.17
N GLU A 94 28.19 -1.04 -2.25
CA GLU A 94 28.40 0.23 -2.97
C GLU A 94 27.13 0.74 -3.65
N ILE A 95 26.29 -0.15 -4.18
CA ILE A 95 25.02 0.21 -4.83
C ILE A 95 23.99 0.59 -3.75
N ALA A 96 23.84 -0.26 -2.73
CA ALA A 96 22.92 -0.01 -1.62
C ALA A 96 23.22 1.33 -0.92
N LYS A 97 24.50 1.64 -0.72
CA LYS A 97 24.94 2.91 -0.12
C LYS A 97 24.52 4.10 -0.97
N LYS A 98 24.71 4.06 -2.30
CA LYS A 98 24.28 5.13 -3.21
C LYS A 98 22.77 5.36 -3.15
N PHE A 99 21.97 4.29 -3.16
CA PHE A 99 20.51 4.41 -3.02
C PHE A 99 20.14 5.07 -1.70
N ARG A 100 20.74 4.63 -0.60
CA ARG A 100 20.46 5.19 0.71
C ARG A 100 20.87 6.66 0.83
N GLU A 101 22.02 7.05 0.28
CA GLU A 101 22.46 8.45 0.24
C GLU A 101 21.48 9.32 -0.56
N ASN A 102 20.98 8.84 -1.69
CA ASN A 102 19.98 9.56 -2.49
C ASN A 102 18.65 9.69 -1.74
N ASP A 103 18.20 8.63 -1.07
CA ASP A 103 16.97 8.62 -0.28
C ASP A 103 17.07 9.60 0.91
N LEU A 104 18.21 9.63 1.60
CA LEU A 104 18.46 10.56 2.71
C LEU A 104 18.47 12.02 2.24
N LYS A 105 19.11 12.33 1.11
CA LYS A 105 19.09 13.70 0.55
C LYS A 105 17.67 14.21 0.30
N VAL A 106 16.78 13.34 -0.19
CA VAL A 106 15.36 13.67 -0.44
C VAL A 106 14.63 13.92 0.88
N LEU A 107 14.84 13.06 1.87
CA LEU A 107 14.22 13.18 3.20
C LEU A 107 14.72 14.41 3.98
N GLU A 108 16.00 14.75 3.87
CA GLU A 108 16.62 15.91 4.53
C GLU A 108 16.23 17.23 3.89
N SER A 109 16.25 17.30 2.56
CA SER A 109 15.84 18.51 1.82
C SER A 109 14.33 18.72 1.83
N ASN A 110 13.56 17.64 2.05
CA ASN A 110 12.11 17.61 1.89
C ASN A 110 11.65 18.10 0.50
N GLN A 111 12.45 17.83 -0.54
CA GLN A 111 12.20 18.22 -1.93
C GLN A 111 12.29 17.01 -2.86
N ALA A 112 11.54 17.08 -3.96
CA ALA A 112 11.67 16.09 -5.02
C ALA A 112 13.02 16.26 -5.73
N VAL A 113 13.66 15.14 -6.04
CA VAL A 113 14.95 15.08 -6.74
C VAL A 113 14.78 14.20 -7.96
N GLU A 114 15.31 14.69 -9.07
CA GLU A 114 15.43 13.95 -10.31
C GLU A 114 16.87 13.44 -10.45
N THR A 115 17.05 12.15 -10.71
CA THR A 115 18.39 11.56 -10.81
C THR A 115 18.41 10.34 -11.72
N VAL A 116 19.61 9.91 -12.11
CA VAL A 116 19.82 8.64 -12.82
C VAL A 116 20.41 7.66 -11.83
N GLU A 117 19.72 6.55 -11.60
CA GLU A 117 20.17 5.49 -10.71
C GLU A 117 20.68 4.30 -11.51
N GLU A 118 21.90 3.88 -11.17
CA GLU A 118 22.49 2.63 -11.60
C GLU A 118 21.93 1.50 -10.72
N SER A 119 21.24 0.54 -11.32
CA SER A 119 20.69 -0.63 -10.63
C SER A 119 21.28 -1.92 -11.18
N LEU A 120 21.51 -2.89 -10.30
CA LEU A 120 21.94 -4.23 -10.66
C LEU A 120 20.71 -5.15 -10.67
N THR A 121 20.36 -5.67 -11.84
CA THR A 121 19.28 -6.65 -11.95
C THR A 121 19.71 -8.00 -11.37
N MET A 122 18.74 -8.84 -11.02
CA MET A 122 19.01 -10.18 -10.45
C MET A 122 19.74 -11.12 -11.43
N ASP A 123 19.67 -10.86 -12.74
CA ASP A 123 20.45 -11.58 -13.76
C ASP A 123 21.84 -10.97 -14.03
N GLY A 124 22.26 -9.98 -13.24
CA GLY A 124 23.61 -9.42 -13.24
C GLY A 124 23.84 -8.28 -14.26
N ARG A 125 22.79 -7.76 -14.90
CA ARG A 125 22.89 -6.61 -15.80
C ARG A 125 22.86 -5.30 -15.03
N ILE A 126 23.57 -4.31 -15.54
CA ILE A 126 23.49 -2.93 -15.04
C ILE A 126 22.46 -2.18 -15.90
N VAL A 127 21.48 -1.59 -15.24
CA VAL A 127 20.47 -0.74 -15.87
C VAL A 127 20.52 0.66 -15.28
N PHE A 128 20.34 1.67 -16.13
CA PHE A 128 20.27 3.06 -15.73
C PHE A 128 18.82 3.53 -15.84
N GLY A 129 18.21 3.85 -14.70
CA GLY A 129 16.85 4.36 -14.62
C GLY A 129 16.86 5.86 -14.37
N TRP A 130 16.05 6.62 -15.11
CA TRP A 130 15.79 8.02 -14.79
C TRP A 130 14.66 8.07 -13.76
N VAL A 131 14.96 8.44 -12.52
CA VAL A 131 14.07 8.32 -11.37
C VAL A 131 13.76 9.68 -10.78
N PHE A 132 12.47 9.92 -10.53
CA PHE A 132 11.98 10.99 -9.68
C PHE A 132 11.76 10.44 -8.27
N LYS A 133 12.51 10.99 -7.31
CA LYS A 133 12.35 10.69 -5.89
C LYS A 133 11.65 11.84 -5.19
N PHE A 134 10.77 11.54 -4.25
CA PHE A 134 10.05 12.57 -3.49
C PHE A 134 9.72 12.09 -2.08
N PRO A 135 9.73 13.02 -1.09
CA PRO A 135 9.32 12.70 0.25
C PRO A 135 7.79 12.83 0.37
N PHE A 136 7.20 12.00 1.23
CA PHE A 136 5.81 12.17 1.64
C PHE A 136 5.62 11.71 3.09
N THR A 137 4.50 12.08 3.68
CA THR A 137 4.18 11.76 5.07
C THR A 137 2.75 11.25 5.14
N ASP A 138 2.51 10.20 5.91
CA ASP A 138 1.16 9.66 6.10
C ASP A 138 0.37 10.44 7.16
N MET A 139 -0.87 10.01 7.39
CA MET A 139 -1.76 10.62 8.39
C MET A 139 -1.28 10.48 9.84
N HIS A 140 -0.30 9.62 10.11
CA HIS A 140 0.30 9.40 11.43
C HIS A 140 1.62 10.16 11.61
N GLY A 141 2.06 10.91 10.60
CA GLY A 141 3.33 11.64 10.63
C GLY A 141 4.54 10.77 10.29
N LYS A 142 4.36 9.52 9.84
CA LYS A 142 5.48 8.68 9.40
C LYS A 142 5.96 9.18 8.03
N ARG A 143 7.27 9.38 7.90
CA ARG A 143 7.92 9.83 6.67
C ARG A 143 8.33 8.67 5.78
N PHE A 144 8.25 8.92 4.48
CA PHE A 144 8.58 7.97 3.44
C PHE A 144 9.30 8.68 2.31
N VAL A 145 10.01 7.89 1.51
CA VAL A 145 10.51 8.29 0.20
C VAL A 145 9.85 7.42 -0.86
N GLY A 146 9.31 8.07 -1.88
CA GLY A 146 8.81 7.41 -3.09
C GLY A 146 9.82 7.60 -4.22
N GLY A 147 9.94 6.60 -5.08
CA GLY A 147 10.66 6.68 -6.34
C GLY A 147 9.80 6.17 -7.49
N MET A 148 9.82 6.87 -8.62
CA MET A 148 9.16 6.44 -9.85
C MET A 148 10.01 6.82 -11.06
N GLY A 149 10.11 5.93 -12.04
CA GLY A 149 10.92 6.17 -13.24
C GLY A 149 11.34 4.89 -13.96
#